data_AF-A0A1M7BJC2-F1
#
_entry.id   AF-A0A1M7BJC2-F1
#
_cell.length_a   1.000
_cell.length_b   1.000
_cell.length_c   1.000
_cell.angle_alpha   90.00
_cell.angle_beta   90.00
_cell.angle_gamma   90.00
#
_symmetry.space_group_name_H-M   'P 1'
#
loop_
_entity.id
_entity.type
_entity.pdbx_description
1 polymer ?
#
loop_
_entity_poly.entity_id
_entity_poly.type
_entity_poly.pdbx_seq_one_letter_code
_entity_poly.pdbx_strand_id
1 'polypeptide(L)' 'MSKIRQLPVRFPLDVKTWLAEQAAKNGSSQNSEVIRAVRERMDRTTYQPNQEEVSDATP' A
#
# COMPACT_ATOMS: atom_id res chain seq x y z
N MET A 1 -17.55 -4.36 -2.55
CA MET A 1 -16.22 -4.46 -1.90
C MET A 1 -15.16 -4.32 -2.97
N SER A 2 -14.24 -3.38 -2.85
CA SER A 2 -13.13 -3.22 -3.80
C SER A 2 -12.24 -4.48 -3.77
N LYS A 3 -11.84 -4.97 -4.95
CA LYS A 3 -11.07 -6.21 -5.12
C LYS A 3 -9.67 -6.03 -4.51
N ILE A 4 -9.41 -6.60 -3.34
CA ILE A 4 -8.09 -6.58 -2.69
C ILE A 4 -7.17 -7.56 -3.43
N ARG A 5 -6.02 -7.09 -3.91
CA ARG A 5 -4.95 -7.94 -4.45
C ARG A 5 -3.79 -7.98 -3.47
N GLN A 6 -3.26 -9.17 -3.19
CA GLN A 6 -2.08 -9.33 -2.34
C GLN A 6 -0.82 -8.99 -3.14
N LEU A 7 0.10 -8.22 -2.55
CA LEU A 7 1.40 -7.90 -3.13
C LEU A 7 2.51 -8.36 -2.17
N PRO A 8 3.26 -9.43 -2.48
CA PRO A 8 4.40 -9.84 -1.67
C PRO A 8 5.59 -8.90 -1.91
N VAL A 9 5.97 -8.13 -0.90
CA VAL A 9 7.14 -7.24 -0.95
C VAL A 9 8.24 -7.76 -0.02
N ARG A 10 9.49 -7.74 -0.48
CA ARG A 10 10.66 -8.01 0.35
C ARG A 10 11.25 -6.68 0.79
N PHE A 11 11.53 -6.57 2.09
CA PHE A 11 12.15 -5.40 2.68
C PHE A 11 13.52 -5.77 3.25
N PRO A 12 14.50 -4.87 3.16
CA PRO A 12 15.69 -4.91 4.00
C PRO A 12 15.34 -5.02 5.49
N LEU A 13 16.22 -5.61 6.29
CA LEU A 13 15.96 -5.90 7.70
C LEU A 13 15.73 -4.62 8.51
N ASP A 14 16.56 -3.62 8.30
CA ASP A 14 16.48 -2.29 8.91
C ASP A 14 15.12 -1.62 8.62
N VAL A 15 14.69 -1.63 7.36
CA VAL A 15 13.38 -1.08 6.96
C VAL A 15 12.24 -1.83 7.65
N LYS A 16 12.34 -3.16 7.75
CA LYS A 16 11.32 -3.98 8.39
C LYS A 16 11.23 -3.73 9.90
N THR A 17 12.37 -3.56 10.57
CA THR A 17 12.43 -3.19 11.99
C THR A 17 11.79 -1.83 12.23
N TRP A 18 12.19 -0.82 11.45
CA TRP A 18 11.62 0.52 11.54
C TRP A 18 10.09 0.52 11.33
N LEU A 19 9.60 -0.26 10.35
CA LEU A 19 8.17 -0.37 10.07
C LEU A 19 7.40 -1.00 11.24
N ALA A 20 7.98 -1.99 11.93
CA ALA A 20 7.39 -2.60 13.10
C ALA A 20 7.28 -1.60 14.27
N GLU A 21 8.28 -0.75 14.47
CA GLU A 21 8.25 0.32 15.48
C GLU A 21 7.18 1.37 15.16
N GLN A 22 7.03 1.77 13.89
CA GLN A 22 5.96 2.69 13.48
C GLN A 22 4.57 2.09 13.71
N ALA A 23 4.39 0.82 13.38
CA ALA A 23 3.14 0.10 13.61
C ALA A 23 2.79 0.05 15.10
N ALA A 24 3.77 -0.25 15.96
CA ALA A 24 3.58 -0.25 17.41
C ALA A 24 3.23 1.15 17.95
N LYS A 25 3.96 2.18 17.52
CA LYS A 25 3.73 3.58 17.92
C LYS A 25 2.33 4.07 17.53
N ASN A 26 1.83 3.67 16.36
CA ASN A 26 0.56 4.12 15.82
C ASN A 26 -0.62 3.19 16.18
N GLY A 27 -0.36 2.09 16.89
CA GLY A 27 -1.39 1.09 17.21
C GLY A 27 -1.99 0.43 15.96
N SER A 28 -1.20 0.27 14.91
CA SER A 28 -1.63 -0.20 13.58
C SER A 28 -0.88 -1.46 13.15
N SER A 29 -1.21 -1.99 11.96
CA SER A 29 -0.45 -3.08 11.36
C SER A 29 0.69 -2.55 10.48
N GLN A 30 1.76 -3.33 10.30
CA GLN A 30 2.83 -2.99 9.34
C GLN A 30 2.28 -2.73 7.93
N ASN A 31 1.25 -3.47 7.50
CA ASN A 31 0.62 -3.25 6.21
C ASN A 31 -0.10 -1.89 6.14
N SER A 32 -0.77 -1.48 7.22
CA SER A 32 -1.41 -0.16 7.32
C SER A 32 -0.39 0.96 7.17
N GLU A 33 0.80 0.80 7.77
CA GLU A 33 1.90 1.77 7.65
C GLU A 33 2.49 1.82 6.24
N VAL A 34 2.64 0.67 5.56
CA VAL A 34 3.06 0.64 4.15
C VAL A 34 2.06 1.37 3.27
N ILE A 35 0.76 1.09 3.43
CA ILE A 35 -0.28 1.76 2.65
C ILE A 35 -0.31 3.27 2.95
N ARG A 36 -0.11 3.67 4.21
CA ARG A 36 -0.01 5.09 4.61
C ARG A 36 1.14 5.78 3.90
N ALA A 37 2.34 5.19 3.93
CA ALA A 37 3.52 5.75 3.26
C ALA A 37 3.35 5.83 1.73
N VAL A 38 2.72 4.82 1.13
CA VAL A 38 2.43 4.82 -0.31
C VAL A 38 1.42 5.91 -0.67
N ARG A 39 0.30 6.03 0.06
CA ARG A 39 -0.71 7.07 -0.16
C ARG A 39 -0.14 8.47 0.00
N GLU A 40 0.62 8.70 1.07
CA GLU A 40 1.32 9.98 1.30
C GLU A 40 2.23 10.34 0.12
N ARG A 41 2.92 9.35 -0.48
CA ARG A 41 3.72 9.57 -1.68
C ARG A 41 2.87 9.80 -2.93
N MET A 42 1.76 9.09 -3.10
CA MET A 42 0.84 9.29 -4.23
C MET A 42 0.26 10.71 -4.22
N ASP A 43 -0.16 11.18 -3.05
CA ASP A 43 -0.70 12.53 -2.85
C ASP A 43 0.35 13.60 -3.19
N ARG A 44 1.61 13.39 -2.77
CA ARG A 44 2.74 14.29 -3.11
C ARG A 44 3.11 14.30 -4.59
N THR A 45 2.86 13.21 -5.32
CA THR A 45 3.33 13.04 -6.70
C THR A 45 2.22 13.38 -7.71
N THR A 46 1.08 13.96 -7.27
CA THR A 46 -0.10 14.21 -8.11
C THR A 46 -0.47 13.00 -8.97
N TYR A 47 -0.46 11.80 -8.37
CA TYR A 47 -0.78 10.58 -9.10
C TYR A 47 -2.21 10.66 -9.63
N GLN A 48 -2.35 10.76 -10.95
CA GLN A 48 -3.62 10.60 -11.65
C GLN A 48 -3.76 9.12 -12.02
N PRO A 49 -4.67 8.35 -11.38
CA PRO A 49 -4.92 6.98 -11.81
C PRO A 49 -5.48 7.01 -13.22
N ASN A 50 -4.71 6.59 -14.21
CA ASN A 50 -5.24 6.25 -15.53
C ASN A 50 -6.32 5.19 -15.33
N GLN A 51 -7.55 5.53 -15.69
CA GLN A 51 -8.73 4.66 -15.62
C GLN A 51 -8.58 3.57 -16.69
N GLU A 52 -7.89 2.47 -16.40
CA GLU A 52 -8.07 1.25 -17.17
C GLU A 52 -9.37 0.60 -16.67
N GLU A 53 -10.46 0.90 -17.37
CA GLU A 53 -11.68 0.11 -17.36
C GLU A 53 -11.31 -1.34 -17.67
N VAL A 54 -11.33 -2.20 -16.65
CA VAL A 54 -11.38 -3.64 -16.89
C VAL A 54 -12.78 -3.91 -17.42
N SER A 55 -12.92 -3.85 -18.75
CA SER A 55 -14.10 -4.32 -19.45
C SER A 55 -14.28 -5.79 -19.09
N ASP A 56 -15.31 -6.05 -18.29
CA ASP A 56 -15.78 -7.38 -17.92
C ASP A 56 -16.33 -8.04 -19.20
N ALA A 57 -15.43 -8.62 -20.00
CA ALA A 57 -15.79 -9.46 -21.12
C ALA A 57 -16.09 -10.87 -20.59
N THR A 58 -17.34 -11.02 -20.12
CA THR A 58 -17.99 -12.29 -19.81
C THR A 58 -18.27 -13.07 -21.10
N PRO A 59 -18.21 -14.41 -21.05
CA PRO A 59 -19.40 -15.19 -21.44
C PRO A 59 -20.08 -15.88 -20.25
#